data_AF-A0A1M6SBB4-F1
#
_entry.id   AF-A0A1M6SBB4-F1
#
_cell.length_a   1.000
_cell.length_b   1.000
_cell.length_c   1.000
_cell.angle_alpha   90.00
_cell.angle_beta   90.00
_cell.angle_gamma   90.00
#
_symmetry.space_group_name_H-M   'P 1'
#
loop_
_entity.id
_entity.type
_entity.pdbx_description
1 polymer ?
#
loop_
_entity_poly.entity_id
_entity_poly.type
_entity_poly.pdbx_seq_one_letter_code
_entity_poly.pdbx_strand_id
1 'polypeptide(L)'
;MEDHHNAQDEEKNLALRLAGQLPTLDIAGDMFWVDLEKNCLRPKGPFIPKEISFNSLESYFSWTQDKYVFTYNRLHHEPQEVAISDLYHMPNSIHLVEFPSMERLDPVGYARLHQEDITYYVKQLGMDLHHKANTIALKPTLSKLLRQQKPSRFRAQHTFLQASENLGVSQGKGLRIGRGRKL
;
A
#
# COMPACT_ATOMS: atom_id res chain seq x y z
N MET A 1 -5.87 23.19 8.81
CA MET A 1 -4.57 23.57 9.36
C MET A 1 -3.71 23.82 8.15
N GLU A 2 -3.53 25.10 7.82
CA GLU A 2 -2.67 25.50 6.70
C GLU A 2 -1.23 25.44 7.22
N ASP A 3 -0.46 24.50 6.70
CA ASP A 3 0.97 24.40 6.98
C ASP A 3 1.67 25.59 6.31
N HIS A 4 1.89 26.64 7.09
CA HIS A 4 2.76 27.74 6.71
C HIS A 4 4.19 27.21 6.60
N HIS A 5 4.54 26.74 5.40
CA HIS A 5 5.93 26.48 5.04
C HIS A 5 6.69 27.81 5.21
N ASN A 6 7.65 27.82 6.13
CA ASN A 6 8.53 28.95 6.30
C ASN A 6 9.41 29.04 5.05
N ALA A 7 9.17 30.03 4.19
CA ALA A 7 9.88 30.18 2.90
C ALA A 7 11.42 30.16 3.06
N GLN A 8 11.93 30.61 4.20
CA GLN A 8 13.36 30.58 4.51
C GLN A 8 13.91 29.15 4.73
N ASP A 9 13.09 28.23 5.26
CA ASP A 9 13.47 26.83 5.44
C ASP A 9 13.41 26.06 4.12
N GLU A 10 12.46 26.39 3.25
CA GLU A 10 12.34 25.82 1.90
C GLU A 10 13.54 26.20 1.01
N GLU A 11 13.90 27.48 0.97
CA GLU A 11 15.06 27.95 0.19
C GLU A 11 16.36 27.28 0.66
N LYS A 12 16.52 27.12 1.98
CA LYS A 12 17.63 26.39 2.56
C LYS A 12 17.63 24.91 2.17
N ASN A 13 16.48 24.24 2.24
CA ASN A 13 16.33 22.85 1.86
C ASN A 13 16.64 22.64 0.37
N LEU A 14 16.20 23.58 -0.48
CA LEU A 14 16.52 23.59 -1.91
C LEU A 14 18.02 23.73 -2.14
N ALA A 15 18.69 24.68 -1.48
CA ALA A 15 20.13 24.88 -1.60
C ALA A 15 20.91 23.61 -1.21
N LEU A 16 20.54 22.97 -0.11
CA LEU A 16 21.13 21.69 0.33
C LEU A 16 20.89 20.57 -0.69
N ARG A 17 19.67 20.47 -1.23
CA ARG A 17 19.34 19.47 -2.25
C ARG A 17 20.13 19.67 -3.54
N LEU A 18 20.29 20.91 -3.98
CA LEU A 18 21.09 21.28 -5.14
C LEU A 18 22.59 21.00 -4.92
N ALA A 19 23.07 21.12 -3.69
CA ALA A 19 24.43 20.72 -3.28
C ALA A 19 24.63 19.20 -3.17
N GLY A 20 23.59 18.40 -3.43
CA GLY A 20 23.67 16.94 -3.51
C GLY A 20 23.10 16.18 -2.31
N GLN A 21 22.54 16.87 -1.31
CA GLN A 21 21.89 16.18 -0.19
C GLN A 21 20.56 15.56 -0.63
N LEU A 22 20.43 14.24 -0.57
CA LEU A 22 19.17 13.56 -0.89
C LEU A 22 18.12 13.77 0.23
N PRO A 23 16.83 13.85 -0.11
CA PRO A 23 15.76 13.78 0.88
C PRO A 23 15.76 12.42 1.59
N THR A 24 15.08 12.36 2.73
CA THR A 24 14.94 11.14 3.53
C THR A 24 13.49 10.80 3.78
N LEU A 25 13.22 9.51 3.93
CA LEU A 25 11.91 8.97 4.28
C LEU A 25 12.05 8.03 5.47
N ASP A 26 11.30 8.31 6.56
CA ASP A 26 11.13 7.41 7.70
C ASP A 26 9.91 6.50 7.46
N ILE A 27 10.15 5.18 7.37
CA ILE A 27 9.11 4.16 7.31
C ILE A 27 9.16 3.32 8.59
N ALA A 28 8.22 3.55 9.50
CA ALA A 28 8.09 2.80 10.75
C ALA A 28 9.38 2.75 11.61
N GLY A 29 10.19 3.81 11.57
CA GLY A 29 11.47 3.94 12.25
C GLY A 29 12.69 3.59 11.38
N ASP A 30 12.48 3.04 10.19
CA ASP A 30 13.54 2.72 9.25
C ASP A 30 13.79 3.92 8.33
N MET A 31 15.02 4.44 8.36
CA MET A 31 15.41 5.63 7.59
C MET A 31 15.98 5.25 6.22
N PHE A 32 15.43 5.84 5.18
CA PHE A 32 15.89 5.71 3.80
C PHE A 32 16.27 7.07 3.21
N TRP A 33 17.24 7.08 2.30
CA TRP A 33 17.44 8.15 1.34
C TRP A 33 16.49 7.93 0.15
N VAL A 34 15.85 9.00 -0.30
CA VAL A 34 15.08 9.01 -1.55
C VAL A 34 16.08 9.24 -2.69
N ASP A 35 16.35 8.19 -3.47
CA ASP A 35 17.37 8.20 -4.52
C ASP A 35 16.71 7.94 -5.87
N LEU A 36 16.12 9.00 -6.46
CA LEU A 36 15.37 8.89 -7.72
C LEU A 36 16.27 8.59 -8.93
N GLU A 37 17.54 8.99 -8.88
CA GLU A 37 18.52 8.64 -9.92
C GLU A 37 18.77 7.13 -9.98
N LYS A 38 18.82 6.48 -8.80
CA LYS A 38 18.89 5.01 -8.70
C LYS A 38 17.53 4.32 -8.67
N ASN A 39 16.45 5.09 -8.74
CA ASN A 39 15.09 4.60 -8.68
C ASN A 39 14.81 3.70 -7.46
N CYS A 40 15.30 4.11 -6.28
CA CYS A 40 15.12 3.35 -5.04
C CYS A 40 15.06 4.22 -3.76
N LEU A 41 14.51 3.61 -2.71
CA LEU A 41 14.71 4.00 -1.32
C LEU A 41 15.96 3.28 -0.80
N ARG A 42 17.05 4.02 -0.64
CA ARG A 42 18.34 3.46 -0.24
C ARG A 42 18.50 3.51 1.28
N PRO A 43 18.84 2.40 1.96
CA PRO A 43 19.05 2.37 3.40
C PRO A 43 20.01 3.45 3.88
N LYS A 44 19.64 4.19 4.93
CA LYS A 44 20.53 5.17 5.58
C LYS A 44 21.29 4.57 6.77
N GLY A 45 20.74 3.54 7.41
CA GLY A 45 21.32 2.89 8.59
C GLY A 45 21.90 1.51 8.31
N PRO A 46 22.86 1.04 9.14
CA PRO A 46 23.54 -0.26 8.93
C PRO A 46 22.66 -1.49 9.19
N PHE A 47 21.50 -1.30 9.83
CA PHE A 47 20.59 -2.38 10.22
C PHE A 47 19.50 -2.68 9.19
N ILE A 48 19.42 -1.89 8.12
CA ILE A 48 18.45 -2.07 7.04
C ILE A 48 19.23 -2.66 5.85
N PRO A 49 19.06 -3.96 5.55
CA PRO A 49 19.96 -4.66 4.64
C PRO A 49 19.68 -4.42 3.16
N LYS A 50 18.48 -3.91 2.81
CA LYS A 50 17.96 -3.95 1.45
C LYS A 50 17.33 -2.63 1.02
N GLU A 51 17.62 -2.24 -0.20
CA GLU A 51 16.92 -1.13 -0.87
C GLU A 51 15.53 -1.52 -1.36
N ILE A 52 14.63 -0.55 -1.43
CA ILE A 52 13.27 -0.76 -1.94
C ILE A 52 13.19 -0.01 -3.27
N SER A 53 13.10 -0.73 -4.39
CA SER A 53 13.01 -0.09 -5.70
C SER A 53 11.62 0.52 -5.93
N PHE A 54 11.54 1.72 -6.48
CA PHE A 54 10.25 2.32 -6.84
C PHE A 54 9.52 1.53 -7.93
N ASN A 55 10.23 0.83 -8.83
CA ASN A 55 9.61 -0.10 -9.79
C ASN A 55 8.86 -1.24 -9.06
N SER A 56 9.41 -1.75 -7.97
CA SER A 56 8.72 -2.77 -7.16
C SER A 56 7.50 -2.23 -6.41
N LEU A 57 7.43 -0.89 -6.26
CA LEU A 57 6.33 -0.19 -5.60
C LEU A 57 5.25 0.28 -6.58
N GLU A 58 5.46 0.17 -7.90
CA GLU A 58 4.57 0.70 -8.92
C GLU A 58 3.13 0.17 -8.79
N SER A 59 2.98 -1.13 -8.54
CA SER A 59 1.67 -1.77 -8.33
C SER A 59 0.95 -1.32 -7.06
N TYR A 60 1.65 -0.69 -6.13
CA TYR A 60 1.12 -0.17 -4.87
C TYR A 60 0.80 1.33 -4.94
N PHE A 61 1.05 1.98 -6.08
CA PHE A 61 0.78 3.39 -6.24
C PHE A 61 -0.69 3.66 -6.56
N SER A 62 -1.32 4.50 -5.74
CA SER A 62 -2.67 4.99 -5.96
C SER A 62 -2.64 6.30 -6.72
N TRP A 63 -2.93 6.27 -8.02
CA TRP A 63 -3.03 7.47 -8.86
C TRP A 63 -4.10 8.45 -8.38
N THR A 64 -5.16 7.97 -7.72
CA THR A 64 -6.24 8.83 -7.22
C THR A 64 -5.87 9.54 -5.92
N GLN A 65 -4.98 8.96 -5.12
CA GLN A 65 -4.54 9.53 -3.85
C GLN A 65 -3.13 10.16 -3.92
N ASP A 66 -2.44 9.96 -5.04
CA ASP A 66 -1.04 10.34 -5.28
C ASP A 66 -0.08 9.85 -4.19
N LYS A 67 -0.25 8.58 -3.80
CA LYS A 67 0.48 7.95 -2.69
C LYS A 67 0.79 6.49 -3.00
N TYR A 68 1.91 6.03 -2.47
CA TYR A 68 2.18 4.61 -2.32
C TYR A 68 1.44 4.09 -1.08
N VAL A 69 0.75 2.96 -1.23
CA VAL A 69 0.02 2.31 -0.14
C VAL A 69 0.29 0.81 -0.17
N PHE A 70 1.02 0.31 0.83
CA PHE A 70 1.37 -1.10 0.91
C PHE A 70 1.61 -1.56 2.34
N THR A 71 1.72 -2.87 2.52
CA THR A 71 2.08 -3.46 3.81
C THR A 71 3.57 -3.71 3.89
N TYR A 72 4.18 -3.32 5.01
CA TYR A 72 5.62 -3.35 5.26
C TYR A 72 5.92 -4.23 6.46
N ASN A 73 6.87 -5.15 6.33
CA ASN A 73 7.34 -5.95 7.44
C ASN A 73 8.62 -5.34 8.04
N ARG A 74 8.50 -4.73 9.22
CA ARG A 74 9.63 -4.11 9.92
C ARG A 74 10.73 -5.10 10.34
N LEU A 75 10.44 -6.41 10.42
CA LEU A 75 11.47 -7.41 10.75
C LEU A 75 12.35 -7.75 9.55
N HIS A 76 11.79 -7.71 8.33
CA HIS A 76 12.51 -8.00 7.08
C HIS A 76 12.90 -6.74 6.31
N HIS A 77 12.42 -5.57 6.75
CA HIS A 77 12.64 -4.26 6.16
C HIS A 77 12.22 -4.17 4.68
N GLU A 78 11.11 -4.83 4.32
CA GLU A 78 10.61 -4.86 2.95
C GLU A 78 9.08 -4.89 2.87
N PRO A 79 8.50 -4.49 1.72
CA PRO A 79 7.09 -4.72 1.42
C PRO A 79 6.76 -6.21 1.51
N GLN A 80 5.62 -6.53 2.11
CA GLN A 80 5.13 -7.90 2.24
C GLN A 80 3.61 -7.93 2.08
N GLU A 81 3.11 -8.68 1.10
CA GLU A 81 1.67 -8.92 0.95
C GLU A 81 1.11 -9.73 2.12
N VAL A 82 -0.10 -9.37 2.55
CA VAL A 82 -0.80 -10.06 3.64
C VAL A 82 -2.26 -10.28 3.28
N ALA A 83 -2.75 -11.49 3.56
CA ALA A 83 -4.16 -11.82 3.42
C ALA A 83 -4.92 -11.47 4.71
N ILE A 84 -6.07 -10.80 4.57
CA ILE A 84 -6.93 -10.45 5.72
C ILE A 84 -7.45 -11.72 6.42
N SER A 85 -7.60 -12.83 5.69
CA SER A 85 -7.94 -14.15 6.24
C SER A 85 -6.97 -14.62 7.33
N ASP A 86 -5.73 -14.15 7.27
CA ASP A 86 -4.64 -14.63 8.11
C ASP A 86 -4.40 -13.73 9.32
N LEU A 87 -5.34 -12.84 9.66
CA LEU A 87 -5.21 -11.86 10.73
C LEU A 87 -4.71 -12.45 12.06
N TYR A 88 -5.18 -13.65 12.42
CA TYR A 88 -4.76 -14.31 13.66
C TYR A 88 -3.27 -14.71 13.64
N HIS A 89 -2.77 -15.14 12.48
CA HIS A 89 -1.39 -15.57 12.26
C HIS A 89 -0.45 -14.44 11.82
N MET A 90 -1.00 -13.29 11.40
CA MET A 90 -0.22 -12.15 10.96
C MET A 90 0.71 -11.65 12.09
N PRO A 91 2.00 -11.37 11.82
CA PRO A 91 2.91 -10.87 12.83
C PRO A 91 2.63 -9.39 13.15
N ASN A 92 2.98 -8.97 14.37
CA ASN A 92 2.86 -7.58 14.80
C ASN A 92 3.85 -6.63 14.08
N SER A 93 4.82 -7.19 13.36
CA SER A 93 5.79 -6.42 12.57
C SER A 93 5.20 -5.84 11.28
N ILE A 94 3.99 -6.25 10.87
CA ILE A 94 3.32 -5.75 9.68
C ILE A 94 2.64 -4.41 9.96
N HIS A 95 3.03 -3.41 9.17
CA HIS A 95 2.46 -2.07 9.19
C HIS A 95 1.85 -1.77 7.83
N LEU A 96 0.68 -1.13 7.80
CA LEU A 96 0.23 -0.42 6.60
C LEU A 96 1.03 0.88 6.52
N VAL A 97 1.62 1.15 5.37
CA VAL A 97 2.49 2.29 5.11
C VAL A 97 1.90 3.11 3.98
N GLU A 98 1.89 4.43 4.18
CA GLU A 98 1.47 5.39 3.18
C GLU A 98 2.48 6.54 3.11
N PHE A 99 2.95 6.88 1.91
CA PHE A 99 3.80 8.04 1.66
C PHE A 99 3.56 8.59 0.24
N PRO A 100 3.91 9.86 -0.04
CA PRO A 100 3.52 10.52 -1.28
C PRO A 100 4.33 10.03 -2.50
N SER A 101 3.93 10.49 -3.68
CA SER A 101 4.61 10.23 -4.95
C SER A 101 6.09 10.64 -4.98
N MET A 102 6.83 10.12 -5.96
CA MET A 102 8.24 10.46 -6.17
C MET A 102 8.44 11.97 -6.38
N GLU A 103 7.54 12.62 -7.12
CA GLU A 103 7.58 14.08 -7.35
C GLU A 103 7.49 14.87 -6.05
N ARG A 104 6.70 14.41 -5.08
CA ARG A 104 6.54 15.06 -3.78
C ARG A 104 7.66 14.74 -2.79
N LEU A 105 8.29 13.57 -2.93
CA LEU A 105 9.42 13.16 -2.09
C LEU A 105 10.73 13.83 -2.50
N ASP A 106 10.95 14.07 -3.79
CA ASP A 106 12.13 14.79 -4.29
C ASP A 106 11.79 15.56 -5.58
N PRO A 107 11.17 16.75 -5.47
CA PRO A 107 10.80 17.58 -6.61
C PRO A 107 11.99 17.88 -7.54
N VAL A 108 13.19 18.09 -6.96
CA VAL A 108 14.43 18.32 -7.71
C VAL A 108 14.88 17.07 -8.43
N GLY A 109 14.88 15.92 -7.75
CA GLY A 109 15.25 14.64 -8.34
C GLY A 109 14.31 14.22 -9.46
N TYR A 110 13.00 14.46 -9.28
CA TYR A 110 11.98 14.15 -10.27
C TYR A 110 12.13 15.02 -11.52
N ALA A 111 12.26 16.34 -11.35
CA ALA A 111 12.52 17.24 -12.47
C ALA A 111 13.77 16.84 -13.27
N ARG A 112 14.87 16.45 -12.59
CA ARG A 112 16.09 15.97 -13.25
C ARG A 112 15.88 14.66 -14.01
N LEU A 113 15.16 13.70 -13.42
CA LEU A 113 14.84 12.42 -14.06
C LEU A 113 14.06 12.62 -15.38
N HIS A 114 13.15 13.60 -15.40
CA HIS A 114 12.32 13.92 -16.55
C HIS A 114 12.88 15.02 -17.47
N GLN A 115 14.05 15.58 -17.16
CA GLN A 115 14.69 16.70 -17.90
C GLN A 115 13.80 17.96 -17.96
N GLU A 116 13.09 18.24 -16.88
CA GLU A 116 12.16 19.36 -16.74
C GLU A 116 12.70 20.47 -15.82
N ASP A 117 12.00 21.61 -15.77
CA ASP A 117 12.40 22.75 -14.93
C ASP A 117 12.18 22.46 -13.45
N ILE A 118 13.27 22.41 -12.69
CA ILE A 118 13.28 22.24 -11.23
C ILE A 118 12.41 23.31 -10.55
N THR A 119 12.45 24.55 -11.04
CA THR A 119 11.75 25.69 -10.43
C THR A 119 10.24 25.50 -10.47
N TYR A 120 9.73 24.83 -11.52
CA TYR A 120 8.30 24.53 -11.65
C TYR A 120 7.83 23.62 -10.53
N TYR A 121 8.50 22.47 -10.35
CA TYR A 121 8.14 21.48 -9.34
C TYR A 121 8.31 22.01 -7.91
N VAL A 122 9.42 22.68 -7.62
CA VAL A 122 9.66 23.23 -6.28
C VAL A 122 8.62 24.30 -5.92
N LYS A 123 8.27 25.20 -6.85
CA LYS A 123 7.22 26.21 -6.59
C LYS A 123 5.83 25.60 -6.34
N GLN A 124 5.54 24.45 -6.93
CA GLN A 124 4.23 23.80 -6.80
C GLN A 124 4.15 22.89 -5.59
N LEU A 125 5.22 22.18 -5.27
CA LEU A 125 5.24 21.10 -4.27
C LEU A 125 5.98 21.48 -2.97
N GLY A 126 6.75 22.57 -2.98
CA GLY A 126 7.66 22.92 -1.90
C GLY A 126 8.95 22.10 -1.95
N MET A 127 9.78 22.22 -0.92
CA MET A 127 11.01 21.45 -0.77
C MET A 127 11.30 21.08 0.69
N ASP A 128 11.18 19.78 0.98
CA ASP A 128 11.53 19.19 2.26
C ASP A 128 12.60 18.12 2.10
N LEU A 129 13.54 18.06 3.05
CA LEU A 129 14.59 17.03 3.05
C LEU A 129 14.26 15.83 3.94
N HIS A 130 13.13 15.87 4.65
CA HIS A 130 12.72 14.81 5.54
C HIS A 130 11.22 14.60 5.48
N HIS A 131 10.83 13.38 5.14
CA HIS A 131 9.46 12.91 5.12
C HIS A 131 9.30 11.79 6.13
N LYS A 132 8.09 11.70 6.68
CA LYS A 132 7.69 10.59 7.53
C LYS A 132 6.46 9.92 6.92
N ALA A 133 6.57 8.63 6.67
CA ALA A 133 5.44 7.85 6.20
C ALA A 133 4.37 7.77 7.30
N ASN A 134 3.11 7.82 6.89
CA ASN A 134 2.01 7.44 7.77
C ASN A 134 2.07 5.93 7.94
N THR A 135 2.14 5.45 9.18
CA THR A 135 2.29 4.02 9.48
C THR A 135 1.27 3.57 10.52
N ILE A 136 0.57 2.47 10.22
CA ILE A 136 -0.47 1.90 11.05
C ILE A 136 -0.14 0.44 11.33
N ALA A 137 0.03 0.07 12.61
CA ALA A 137 0.20 -1.33 12.99
C ALA A 137 -1.06 -2.13 12.61
N LEU A 138 -0.94 -3.05 11.66
CA LEU A 138 -2.10 -3.59 10.95
C LEU A 138 -2.92 -4.55 11.81
N LYS A 139 -2.25 -5.51 12.48
CA LYS A 139 -2.91 -6.51 13.33
C LYS A 139 -3.76 -5.89 14.45
N PRO A 140 -3.23 -5.02 15.33
CA PRO A 140 -4.04 -4.45 16.39
C PRO A 140 -5.18 -3.58 15.86
N THR A 141 -4.97 -2.88 14.74
CA THR A 141 -5.99 -2.05 14.09
C THR A 141 -7.14 -2.88 13.56
N LEU A 142 -6.87 -3.90 12.76
CA LEU A 142 -7.89 -4.81 12.23
C LEU A 142 -8.61 -5.56 13.36
N SER A 143 -7.88 -6.02 14.37
CA SER A 143 -8.48 -6.68 15.55
C SER A 143 -9.42 -5.75 16.33
N LYS A 144 -9.10 -4.45 16.40
CA LYS A 144 -9.97 -3.45 17.03
C LYS A 144 -11.22 -3.20 16.17
N LEU A 145 -11.06 -3.03 14.86
CA LEU A 145 -12.18 -2.81 13.93
C LEU A 145 -13.17 -3.98 13.95
N LEU A 146 -12.69 -5.22 13.91
CA LEU A 146 -13.54 -6.42 13.98
C LEU A 146 -14.31 -6.52 15.31
N ARG A 147 -13.72 -6.08 16.43
CA ARG A 147 -14.40 -6.03 17.73
C ARG A 147 -15.44 -4.91 17.83
N GLN A 148 -15.22 -3.80 17.13
CA GLN A 148 -16.13 -2.64 17.13
C GLN A 148 -17.33 -2.83 16.20
N GLN A 149 -17.18 -3.65 15.17
CA GLN A 149 -18.32 -4.15 14.42
C GLN A 149 -19.11 -5.12 15.32
N LYS A 150 -20.08 -4.60 16.09
CA LYS A 150 -21.10 -5.41 16.77
C LYS A 150 -21.68 -6.43 15.77
N PRO A 151 -22.06 -7.66 16.19
CA PRO A 151 -22.61 -8.68 15.30
C PRO A 151 -24.04 -8.33 14.85
N SER A 152 -24.19 -7.24 14.12
CA SER A 152 -25.42 -6.81 13.46
C SER A 152 -25.19 -6.92 11.96
N ARG A 153 -24.86 -8.14 11.47
CA ARG A 153 -24.95 -8.62 10.06
C ARG A 153 -24.07 -9.82 9.70
N PHE A 154 -23.52 -10.57 10.64
CA PHE A 154 -23.00 -11.93 10.35
C PHE A 154 -24.11 -13.01 10.32
N ARG A 155 -25.30 -12.64 9.85
CA ARG A 155 -26.29 -13.56 9.24
C ARG A 155 -26.35 -13.25 7.75
N ALA A 156 -25.27 -13.53 7.04
CA ALA A 156 -25.24 -13.57 5.58
C ALA A 156 -24.09 -14.44 5.03
N GLN A 157 -23.61 -15.42 5.80
CA GLN A 157 -22.84 -16.55 5.26
C GLN A 157 -23.56 -17.85 5.60
N HIS A 158 -24.79 -17.96 5.08
CA HIS A 158 -25.44 -19.24 4.78
C HIS A 158 -26.40 -19.09 3.58
N THR A 159 -26.10 -18.19 2.64
CA THR A 159 -26.92 -17.98 1.43
C THR A 159 -26.11 -18.12 0.13
N PHE A 160 -24.99 -18.84 0.16
CA PHE A 160 -24.30 -19.28 -1.08
C PHE A 160 -24.15 -20.80 -1.24
N LEU A 161 -24.83 -21.58 -0.39
CA LEU A 161 -25.00 -23.05 -0.55
C LEU A 161 -26.46 -23.53 -0.35
N GLN A 162 -27.45 -22.63 -0.31
CA GLN A 162 -28.89 -22.97 -0.38
C GLN A 162 -29.58 -22.32 -1.60
N ALA A 163 -28.81 -21.78 -2.55
CA ALA A 163 -29.31 -21.21 -3.81
C ALA A 163 -29.05 -22.13 -5.02
N SER A 164 -28.76 -23.41 -4.80
CA SER A 164 -28.77 -24.45 -5.85
C SER A 164 -29.88 -25.49 -5.66
N GLU A 165 -30.68 -25.43 -4.59
CA GLU A 165 -31.84 -26.32 -4.38
C GLU A 165 -33.18 -25.71 -4.82
N ASN A 166 -33.21 -24.46 -5.30
CA ASN A 166 -34.44 -23.79 -5.79
C ASN A 166 -34.44 -23.46 -7.30
N LEU A 167 -33.47 -23.96 -8.07
CA LEU A 167 -33.65 -24.12 -9.50
C LEU A 167 -34.30 -25.48 -9.74
N GLY A 168 -35.62 -25.48 -9.81
CA GLY A 168 -36.44 -26.65 -10.07
C GLY A 168 -36.02 -27.36 -11.36
N VAL A 169 -35.19 -28.39 -11.20
CA VAL A 169 -35.07 -29.48 -12.17
C VAL A 169 -36.03 -30.57 -11.71
N SER A 170 -37.15 -30.64 -12.42
CA SER A 170 -38.08 -31.76 -12.35
C SER A 170 -37.34 -33.04 -12.75
N GLN A 171 -37.11 -33.94 -11.80
CA GLN A 171 -36.84 -35.35 -12.00
C GLN A 171 -37.73 -36.07 -10.97
N GLY A 172 -38.68 -36.94 -11.28
CA GLY A 172 -39.13 -37.53 -12.53
C GLY A 172 -40.30 -38.47 -12.22
N LYS A 173 -40.92 -39.03 -13.26
CA LYS A 173 -41.79 -40.24 -13.29
C LYS A 173 -42.31 -40.34 -14.73
N GLY A 174 -42.14 -41.37 -15.54
CA GLY A 174 -41.46 -42.65 -15.42
C GLY A 174 -41.80 -43.39 -16.74
N LEU A 175 -40.82 -43.61 -17.61
CA LEU A 175 -41.02 -44.39 -18.82
C LEU A 175 -40.77 -45.87 -18.48
N ARG A 176 -41.86 -46.63 -18.36
CA ARG A 176 -41.82 -48.09 -18.19
C ARG A 176 -41.53 -48.74 -19.54
N ILE A 177 -40.35 -49.35 -19.67
CA ILE A 177 -40.07 -50.34 -20.71
C ILE A 177 -39.86 -51.69 -20.01
N GLY A 178 -40.89 -52.53 -20.03
CA GLY A 178 -40.84 -53.93 -19.60
C GLY A 178 -41.18 -54.82 -20.79
N ARG A 179 -40.25 -55.70 -21.15
CA ARG A 179 -40.30 -56.64 -22.28
C ARG A 179 -41.44 -57.66 -22.16
N GLY A 180 -42.16 -57.86 -23.28
CA GLY A 180 -42.46 -59.15 -23.91
C GLY A 180 -43.41 -60.16 -23.24
N ARG A 181 -44.45 -60.57 -23.98
CA ARG A 181 -44.92 -61.97 -24.01
C ARG A 181 -45.46 -62.35 -25.39
N LYS A 182 -44.92 -63.45 -25.93
CA LYS A 182 -45.54 -64.29 -26.96
C LYS A 182 -46.87 -64.84 -26.43
N LEU A 183 -47.89 -64.90 -27.28
CA LEU A 183 -48.53 -66.11 -27.81
C LEU A 183 -49.44 -65.70 -28.97
#